data_AF-A0A8S2TD11-F1
#
_entry.id   AF-A0A8S2TD11-F1
#
_cell.length_a   1.000
_cell.length_b   1.000
_cell.length_c   1.000
_cell.angle_alpha   90.00
_cell.angle_beta   90.00
_cell.angle_gamma   90.00
#
_symmetry.space_group_name_H-M   'P 1'
#
loop_
_entity.id
_entity.type
_entity.pdbx_description
1 polymer ?
#
loop_
_entity_poly.entity_id
_entity_poly.type
_entity_poly.pdbx_seq_one_letter_code
_entity_poly.pdbx_strand_id
1 'polypeptide(L)'
;VQYRDTDDDIQMSEFALQKNVPLGLGDLGLLATVGPRTTHFYDKLRVVVLSTDSEKIRDSNKITLMRVYKIFKYTTCYLLSVWHYR
;
A
#
# COMPACT_ATOMS: atom_id res chain seq x y z
N VAL A 1 21.59 -28.66 -18.04
CA VAL A 1 21.39 -27.35 -17.38
C VAL A 1 20.51 -26.54 -18.29
N GLN A 2 19.31 -26.19 -17.85
CA GLN A 2 18.39 -25.37 -18.65
C GLN A 2 18.87 -23.92 -18.51
N TYR A 3 19.27 -23.31 -19.61
CA TYR A 3 19.63 -21.89 -19.63
C TYR A 3 18.33 -21.09 -19.58
N ARG A 4 18.23 -20.14 -18.63
CA ARG A 4 17.17 -19.14 -18.62
C ARG A 4 17.59 -17.99 -19.50
N ASP A 5 16.70 -17.53 -20.34
CA ASP A 5 16.91 -16.34 -21.15
C ASP A 5 16.67 -15.07 -20.31
N THR A 6 17.25 -13.98 -20.79
CA THR A 6 16.98 -12.66 -20.20
C THR A 6 15.53 -12.31 -20.51
N ASP A 7 14.75 -11.92 -19.49
CA ASP A 7 13.31 -11.63 -19.53
C ASP A 7 12.35 -12.84 -19.48
N ASP A 8 12.83 -14.03 -19.12
CA ASP A 8 11.97 -15.21 -18.90
C ASP A 8 10.91 -15.01 -17.80
N ASP A 9 11.25 -14.24 -16.76
CA ASP A 9 10.41 -14.09 -15.57
C ASP A 9 9.48 -12.86 -15.66
N ILE A 10 9.95 -11.73 -16.23
CA ILE A 10 9.18 -10.48 -16.39
C ILE A 10 9.66 -9.77 -17.65
N GLN A 11 8.75 -9.55 -18.61
CA GLN A 11 9.08 -8.79 -19.80
C GLN A 11 9.16 -7.29 -19.50
N MET A 12 10.24 -6.63 -19.95
CA MET A 12 10.33 -5.17 -19.88
C MET A 12 9.10 -4.55 -20.57
N SER A 13 8.39 -3.67 -19.86
CA SER A 13 7.13 -2.99 -20.23
C SER A 13 5.81 -3.67 -19.83
N GLU A 14 5.84 -4.86 -19.22
CA GLU A 14 4.65 -5.45 -18.62
C GLU A 14 4.31 -4.78 -17.28
N PHE A 15 3.03 -4.52 -17.03
CA PHE A 15 2.57 -3.96 -15.74
C PHE A 15 2.73 -5.01 -14.65
N ALA A 16 3.89 -5.00 -13.98
CA ALA A 16 4.22 -5.95 -12.92
C ALA A 16 3.26 -5.90 -11.71
N LEU A 17 2.53 -4.79 -11.51
CA LEU A 17 1.62 -4.62 -10.39
C LEU A 17 0.29 -3.99 -10.81
N GLN A 18 -0.80 -4.51 -10.24
CA GLN A 18 -2.14 -4.01 -10.46
C GLN A 18 -2.41 -2.74 -9.63
N LYS A 19 -3.00 -1.73 -10.26
CA LYS A 19 -3.47 -0.52 -9.56
C LYS A 19 -4.63 -0.87 -8.63
N ASN A 20 -4.78 -0.09 -7.55
CA ASN A 20 -5.88 -0.20 -6.57
C ASN A 20 -5.93 -1.51 -5.76
N VAL A 21 -4.86 -2.32 -5.80
CA VAL A 21 -4.70 -3.48 -4.92
C VAL A 21 -3.78 -3.09 -3.75
N PRO A 22 -4.07 -3.55 -2.51
CA PRO A 22 -3.15 -3.39 -1.39
C PRO A 22 -1.81 -4.03 -1.70
N LEU A 23 -0.72 -3.27 -1.59
CA LEU A 23 0.62 -3.78 -1.81
C LEU A 23 1.09 -4.58 -0.61
N GLY A 24 1.43 -5.84 -0.87
CA GLY A 24 2.10 -6.72 0.09
C GLY A 24 3.61 -6.50 0.11
N LEU A 25 4.29 -7.21 1.02
CA LEU A 25 5.75 -7.20 1.10
C LEU A 25 6.41 -7.72 -0.19
N GLY A 26 5.80 -8.71 -0.85
CA GLY A 26 6.28 -9.25 -2.13
C GLY A 26 6.26 -8.19 -3.23
N ASP A 27 5.20 -7.40 -3.30
CA ASP A 27 5.05 -6.32 -4.29
C ASP A 27 6.06 -5.20 -4.07
N LEU A 28 6.37 -4.88 -2.81
CA LEU A 28 7.43 -3.92 -2.47
C LEU A 28 8.82 -4.46 -2.86
N GLY A 29 9.07 -5.75 -2.66
CA GLY A 29 10.29 -6.42 -3.12
C GLY A 29 10.41 -6.38 -4.64
N LEU A 30 9.30 -6.64 -5.35
CA LEU A 30 9.22 -6.56 -6.81
C LEU A 30 9.50 -5.14 -7.30
N LEU A 31 8.92 -4.11 -6.68
CA LEU A 31 9.23 -2.71 -7.00
C LEU A 31 10.70 -2.36 -6.77
N ALA A 32 11.35 -2.96 -5.77
CA ALA A 32 12.76 -2.72 -5.51
C ALA A 32 13.69 -3.38 -6.54
N THR A 33 13.27 -4.50 -7.15
CA THR A 33 14.10 -5.27 -8.09
C THR A 33 13.89 -4.87 -9.55
N VAL A 34 12.64 -4.68 -9.97
CA VAL A 34 12.26 -4.40 -11.37
C VAL A 34 11.56 -3.05 -11.55
N GLY A 35 11.14 -2.41 -10.45
CA GLY A 35 10.47 -1.12 -10.50
C GLY A 35 11.41 0.07 -10.77
N PRO A 36 10.87 1.23 -11.17
CA PRO A 36 11.62 2.46 -11.26
C PRO A 36 12.09 2.94 -9.88
N ARG A 37 13.14 3.78 -9.86
CA ARG A 37 13.70 4.39 -8.64
C ARG A 37 12.67 5.14 -7.77
N THR A 38 11.56 5.56 -8.36
CA THR A 38 10.49 6.30 -7.68
C THR A 38 9.11 5.83 -8.13
N THR A 39 8.23 5.57 -7.18
CA THR A 39 6.84 5.18 -7.40
C THR A 39 5.88 6.09 -6.64
N HIS A 40 4.70 6.33 -7.22
CA HIS A 40 3.67 7.13 -6.57
C HIS A 40 2.63 6.24 -5.92
N PHE A 41 2.31 6.56 -4.66
CA PHE A 41 1.28 5.89 -3.88
C PHE A 41 0.14 6.85 -3.59
N TYR A 42 -1.04 6.32 -3.31
CA TYR A 42 -2.14 7.13 -2.81
C TYR A 42 -1.82 7.71 -1.44
N ASP A 43 -2.27 8.95 -1.23
CA ASP A 43 -2.22 9.57 0.08
C ASP A 43 -3.00 8.76 1.12
N LYS A 44 -2.50 8.78 2.36
CA LYS A 44 -3.17 8.09 3.46
C LYS A 44 -4.53 8.74 3.74
N LEU A 45 -5.58 7.92 3.80
CA LEU A 45 -6.94 8.35 4.16
C LEU A 45 -6.92 9.15 5.47
N ARG A 46 -7.62 10.29 5.51
CA ARG A 46 -7.78 11.12 6.71
C ARG A 46 -9.18 10.89 7.30
N VAL A 47 -9.25 10.42 8.54
CA VAL A 47 -10.52 10.11 9.23
C VAL A 47 -10.57 10.88 10.55
N VAL A 48 -11.71 11.50 10.83
CA VAL A 48 -12.00 12.19 12.09
C VAL A 48 -13.01 11.35 12.88
N VAL A 49 -12.67 11.01 14.13
CA VAL A 49 -13.54 10.24 15.03
C VAL A 49 -13.98 11.12 16.17
N LEU A 50 -15.29 11.35 16.25
CA LEU A 50 -15.93 12.16 17.29
C LEU A 50 -16.73 11.25 18.22
N SER A 51 -16.88 11.72 19.46
CA SER A 51 -17.79 11.14 20.45
C SER A 51 -18.71 12.25 20.90
N THR A 52 -20.01 11.96 20.96
CA THR A 52 -21.06 12.95 21.21
C THR A 52 -21.67 12.85 22.60
N ASP A 53 -21.35 11.79 23.35
CA ASP A 53 -21.99 11.55 24.64
C ASP A 53 -21.25 12.26 25.78
N SER A 54 -22.03 12.73 26.76
CA SER A 54 -21.57 13.51 27.91
C SER A 54 -21.41 12.67 29.17
N GLU A 55 -21.82 11.40 29.13
CA GLU A 55 -21.66 10.47 30.23
C GLU A 55 -20.16 10.26 30.55
N LYS A 56 -19.81 10.27 31.85
CA LYS A 56 -18.43 10.03 32.34
C LYS A 56 -17.98 8.57 32.19
N ILE A 57 -18.47 7.88 31.16
CA ILE A 57 -18.07 6.53 30.80
C ILE A 57 -16.92 6.65 29.80
N ARG A 58 -15.87 5.85 29.99
CA ARG A 58 -14.76 5.80 29.04
C ARG A 58 -15.28 5.31 27.69
N ASP A 59 -15.23 6.16 26.67
CA ASP A 59 -15.65 5.81 25.31
C ASP A 59 -14.69 4.79 24.66
N SER A 60 -15.01 3.52 24.83
CA SER A 60 -14.30 2.39 24.23
C SER A 60 -14.47 2.31 22.71
N ASN A 61 -15.57 2.83 22.16
CA ASN A 61 -15.85 2.81 20.73
C ASN A 61 -14.90 3.75 19.98
N LYS A 62 -14.75 4.99 20.46
CA LYS A 62 -13.78 5.94 19.91
C LYS A 62 -12.36 5.40 19.98
N ILE A 63 -11.98 4.78 21.10
CA ILE A 63 -10.64 4.19 21.26
C ILE A 63 -10.43 3.04 20.26
N THR A 64 -11.42 2.16 20.11
CA THR A 64 -11.34 1.00 19.22
C THR A 64 -11.28 1.44 17.76
N LEU A 65 -12.13 2.37 17.34
CA LEU A 65 -12.12 2.93 15.98
C LEU A 65 -10.78 3.61 15.67
N MET A 66 -10.23 4.39 16.60
CA MET A 66 -8.92 5.02 16.43
C MET A 66 -7.79 3.99 16.30
N ARG A 67 -7.87 2.85 17.00
CA ARG A 67 -6.88 1.76 16.89
C ARG A 67 -6.98 1.05 15.54
N VAL A 68 -8.18 0.67 15.12
CA VAL A 68 -8.43 0.01 13.83
C VAL A 68 -7.97 0.90 12.68
N TYR A 69 -8.33 2.19 12.72
CA TYR A 69 -7.91 3.16 11.71
C TYR A 69 -6.38 3.31 11.66
N LYS A 70 -5.70 3.35 12.82
CA LYS A 70 -4.24 3.38 12.85
C LYS A 70 -3.64 2.16 12.18
N ILE A 71 -4.11 0.95 12.52
CA ILE A 71 -3.61 -0.29 11.90
C ILE A 71 -3.77 -0.20 10.38
N PHE A 72 -4.99 0.05 9.90
CA PHE A 72 -5.27 0.16 8.46
C PHE A 72 -4.39 1.20 7.75
N LYS A 73 -4.19 2.37 8.36
CA LYS A 73 -3.38 3.47 7.82
C LYS A 73 -1.88 3.14 7.69
N TYR A 74 -1.36 2.23 8.51
CA TYR A 74 0.05 1.85 8.48
C TYR A 74 0.31 0.55 7.75
N THR A 75 -0.68 -0.33 7.60
CA THR A 75 -0.51 -1.63 6.93
C THR A 75 -0.87 -1.59 5.45
N THR A 76 -1.68 -0.65 5.01
CA THR A 76 -2.26 -0.67 3.66
C THR A 76 -1.69 0.47 2.82
N CYS A 77 -1.07 0.12 1.70
CA CYS A 77 -0.56 1.06 0.71
C CYS A 77 -1.13 0.68 -0.66
N TYR A 78 -1.48 1.68 -1.47
CA TYR A 78 -2.04 1.47 -2.79
C TYR A 78 -1.18 2.18 -3.82
N LEU A 79 -0.87 1.48 -4.91
CA LEU A 79 -0.11 2.02 -6.03
C LEU A 79 -0.98 2.97 -6.87
N LEU A 80 -0.52 4.20 -7.05
CA LEU A 80 -1.15 5.20 -7.91
C LEU A 80 -0.61 5.10 -9.34
N SER A 81 0.71 5.18 -9.48
CA SER A 81 1.40 5.07 -10.77
C SER A 81 2.88 4.74 -10.63
N VAL A 82 3.41 4.06 -11.65
CA VAL A 82 4.83 3.72 -11.82
C VAL A 82 5.37 4.62 -12.94
N TRP A 83 6.38 5.44 -12.67
CA TRP A 83 7.01 6.32 -13.67
C TRP A 83 8.39 5.80 -14.03
N HIS A 84 8.59 5.41 -15.29
CA HIS A 84 9.93 5.21 -15.83
C HIS A 84 10.48 6.56 -16.31
N TYR A 85 11.43 7.12 -15.56
CA TYR A 85 12.33 8.12 -16.15
C TYR A 85 13.28 7.38 -17.08
N ARG A 86 13.18 7.66 -18.39
CA ARG A 86 14.20 7.31 -19.38
C ARG A 86 15.49 8.05 -19.07
#